data_AF-A0A3B8JLX4-F1
#
_entry.id   AF-A0A3B8JLX4-F1
#
_cell.length_a   1.000
_cell.length_b   1.000
_cell.length_c   1.000
_cell.angle_alpha   90.00
_cell.angle_beta   90.00
_cell.angle_gamma   90.00
#
_symmetry.space_group_name_H-M   'P 1'
#
loop_
_entity.id
_entity.type
_entity.pdbx_description
1 polymer ?
#
loop_
_entity_poly.entity_id
_entity_poly.type
_entity_poly.pdbx_seq_one_letter_code
_entity_poly.pdbx_strand_id
1 'polypeptide(L)'
;MTDGRKEIRCRLAPAEKLDFELTCLGLGKSQNDAAREAILEYVARHKSLVDERIRRVETTDVAVSNNETIASLLHEEKNRRGTWRRIATDAGMPTPRVRQLAAGEHPTNEELVALSSVLTRDAQPISTSQLKAIRDCTFPNQMPSNTSQRT
;
A
#
# COMPACT_ATOMS: atom_id res chain seq x y z
N MET A 1 21.63 -12.11 25.18
CA MET A 1 21.27 -11.04 24.22
C MET A 1 20.69 -11.73 23.00
N THR A 2 19.36 -11.82 22.87
CA THR A 2 18.73 -12.40 21.69
C THR A 2 18.79 -11.38 20.56
N ASP A 3 19.70 -11.62 19.63
CA ASP A 3 19.82 -10.89 18.36
C ASP A 3 18.42 -10.78 17.74
N GLY A 4 17.92 -9.56 17.57
CA GLY A 4 16.51 -9.24 17.25
C GLY A 4 16.07 -9.62 15.82
N ARG A 5 16.61 -10.72 15.28
CA ARG A 5 16.31 -11.23 13.95
C ARG A 5 14.86 -11.72 13.93
N LYS A 6 14.04 -11.05 13.14
CA LYS A 6 12.67 -11.46 12.87
C LYS A 6 12.69 -12.63 11.90
N GLU A 7 12.25 -13.80 12.34
CA GLU A 7 12.11 -14.99 11.52
C GLU A 7 10.79 -14.94 10.75
N ILE A 8 10.83 -15.20 9.43
CA ILE A 8 9.63 -15.40 8.61
C ILE A 8 9.47 -16.91 8.41
N ARG A 9 8.33 -17.45 8.86
CA ARG A 9 7.99 -18.87 8.66
C ARG A 9 7.03 -19.02 7.48
N CYS A 10 7.54 -19.52 6.37
CA CYS A 10 6.71 -19.90 5.23
C CYS A 10 6.23 -21.35 5.38
N ARG A 11 4.97 -21.59 5.02
CA ARG A 11 4.40 -22.93 4.89
C ARG A 11 3.94 -23.10 3.45
N LEU A 12 4.44 -24.14 2.80
CA LEU A 12 4.04 -24.55 1.45
C LEU A 12 3.23 -25.84 1.55
N ALA A 13 2.33 -26.07 0.59
CA ALA A 13 1.72 -27.38 0.47
C ALA A 13 2.80 -28.45 0.20
N PRO A 14 2.60 -29.72 0.57
CA PRO A 14 3.64 -30.75 0.43
C PRO A 14 4.21 -30.89 -0.99
N ALA A 15 3.36 -30.77 -2.03
CA ALA A 15 3.78 -30.83 -3.42
C ALA A 15 4.64 -29.62 -3.82
N GLU A 16 4.17 -28.40 -3.49
CA GLU A 16 4.91 -27.15 -3.76
C GLU A 16 6.24 -27.10 -3.01
N LYS A 17 6.27 -27.67 -1.80
CA LYS A 17 7.50 -27.79 -1.02
C LYS A 17 8.51 -28.68 -1.74
N LEU A 18 8.09 -29.86 -2.20
CA LEU A 18 8.98 -30.78 -2.92
C LEU A 18 9.51 -30.14 -4.21
N ASP A 19 8.65 -29.49 -4.98
CA ASP A 19 9.04 -28.78 -6.21
C ASP A 19 10.05 -27.65 -5.92
N PHE A 20 9.81 -26.89 -4.85
CA PHE A 20 10.73 -25.85 -4.42
C PHE A 20 12.10 -26.42 -4.00
N GLU A 21 12.11 -27.51 -3.24
CA GLU A 21 13.34 -28.18 -2.81
C GLU A 21 14.15 -28.72 -3.99
N LEU A 22 13.49 -29.36 -4.95
CA LEU A 22 14.12 -29.85 -6.18
C LEU A 22 14.65 -28.71 -7.05
N THR A 23 13.91 -27.61 -7.14
CA THR A 23 14.36 -26.42 -7.87
C THR A 23 15.59 -25.80 -7.21
N CYS A 24 15.61 -25.68 -5.88
CA CYS A 24 16.77 -25.19 -5.14
C CYS A 24 17.99 -26.09 -5.37
N LEU A 25 17.80 -27.41 -5.33
CA LEU A 25 18.85 -28.38 -5.61
C LEU A 25 19.39 -28.24 -7.03
N GLY A 26 18.52 -28.13 -8.03
CA GLY A 26 18.91 -27.95 -9.44
C GLY A 26 19.66 -26.64 -9.70
N LEU A 27 19.40 -25.60 -8.92
CA LEU A 27 20.10 -24.32 -8.97
C LEU A 27 21.37 -24.26 -8.10
N GLY A 28 21.64 -25.31 -7.30
CA GLY A 28 22.75 -25.33 -6.36
C GLY A 28 22.63 -24.30 -5.23
N LYS A 29 21.40 -23.91 -4.86
CA LYS A 29 21.13 -22.87 -3.85
C LYS A 29 20.54 -23.46 -2.58
N SER A 30 20.81 -22.80 -1.46
CA SER A 30 20.08 -23.08 -0.22
C SER A 30 18.62 -22.60 -0.36
N GLN A 31 17.69 -23.30 0.30
CA GLN A 31 16.28 -22.89 0.35
C GLN A 31 16.10 -21.45 0.85
N ASN A 32 16.93 -21.04 1.83
CA ASN A 32 16.88 -19.71 2.41
C ASN A 32 17.33 -18.64 1.42
N ASP A 33 18.37 -18.90 0.63
CA ASP A 33 18.85 -17.94 -0.37
C ASP A 33 17.86 -17.82 -1.52
N ALA A 34 17.31 -18.93 -1.99
CA ALA A 34 16.27 -18.93 -3.03
C ALA A 34 15.01 -18.19 -2.56
N ALA A 35 14.56 -18.42 -1.32
CA ALA A 35 13.43 -17.70 -0.74
C ALA A 35 13.73 -16.20 -0.57
N ARG A 36 14.94 -15.84 -0.11
CA ARG A 36 15.37 -14.45 0.02
C ARG A 36 15.38 -13.73 -1.32
N GLU A 37 15.94 -14.34 -2.36
CA GLU A 37 15.95 -13.79 -3.71
C GLU A 37 14.53 -13.59 -4.24
N ALA A 38 13.66 -14.60 -4.12
CA ALA A 38 12.27 -14.50 -4.57
C ALA A 38 11.50 -13.38 -3.85
N ILE A 39 11.70 -13.22 -2.54
CA ILE A 39 11.11 -12.12 -1.76
C ILE A 39 11.64 -10.77 -2.26
N LEU A 40 12.96 -10.63 -2.47
CA LEU A 40 13.55 -9.38 -2.94
C LEU A 40 13.07 -9.02 -4.35
N GLU A 41 12.98 -10.00 -5.24
CA GLU A 41 12.50 -9.80 -6.60
C GLU A 41 11.02 -9.40 -6.61
N TYR A 42 10.19 -10.05 -5.78
CA TYR A 42 8.78 -9.67 -5.62
C TYR A 42 8.65 -8.23 -5.11
N VAL A 43 9.42 -7.85 -4.08
CA VAL A 43 9.43 -6.49 -3.54
C VAL A 43 9.88 -5.48 -4.59
N ALA A 44 10.93 -5.78 -5.38
CA ALA A 44 11.41 -4.88 -6.42
C ALA A 44 10.37 -4.69 -7.53
N ARG A 45 9.76 -5.79 -8.01
CA ARG A 45 8.67 -5.73 -9.00
C ARG A 45 7.47 -4.94 -8.47
N HIS A 46 7.08 -5.15 -7.22
CA HIS A 46 5.99 -4.41 -6.61
C HIS A 46 6.30 -2.91 -6.48
N LYS A 47 7.54 -2.54 -6.10
CA LYS A 47 7.95 -1.13 -6.06
C LYS A 47 7.87 -0.46 -7.43
N SER A 48 8.39 -1.11 -8.47
CA SER A 48 8.32 -0.59 -9.83
C SER A 48 6.88 -0.37 -10.33
N LEU A 49 5.96 -1.29 -10.00
CA LEU A 49 4.54 -1.13 -10.32
C LEU A 49 3.89 0.03 -9.55
N VAL A 50 4.26 0.23 -8.29
CA VAL A 50 3.78 1.36 -7.49
C VAL A 50 4.30 2.67 -8.07
N ASP A 51 5.59 2.77 -8.38
CA ASP A 51 6.22 3.96 -8.97
C ASP A 51 5.55 4.33 -10.31
N GLU A 52 5.29 3.32 -11.15
CA GLU A 52 4.61 3.52 -12.44
C GLU A 52 3.16 3.97 -12.24
N ARG A 53 2.44 3.41 -11.25
CA ARG A 53 1.09 3.88 -10.90
C ARG A 53 1.12 5.31 -10.40
N ILE A 54 2.07 5.68 -9.55
CA ILE A 54 2.23 7.08 -9.09
C ILE A 54 2.49 8.00 -10.28
N ARG A 55 3.36 7.61 -11.21
CA ARG A 55 3.69 8.39 -12.41
C ARG A 55 2.47 8.62 -13.32
N ARG A 56 1.59 7.63 -13.43
CA ARG A 56 0.37 7.68 -14.27
C ARG A 56 -0.82 8.36 -13.62
N VAL A 57 -0.72 8.77 -12.34
CA VAL A 57 -1.80 9.52 -11.70
C VAL A 57 -1.80 10.95 -12.23
N GLU A 58 -2.46 11.12 -13.38
CA GLU A 58 -2.89 12.43 -13.88
C GLU A 58 -3.89 13.04 -12.91
N THR A 59 -3.84 14.36 -12.74
CA THR A 59 -4.85 15.14 -12.01
C THR A 59 -6.12 15.16 -12.85
N THR A 60 -6.92 14.10 -12.73
CA THR A 60 -8.28 14.11 -13.26
C THR A 60 -9.12 15.02 -12.38
N ASP A 61 -9.90 15.93 -12.97
CA ASP A 61 -10.93 16.71 -12.27
C ASP A 61 -12.05 15.77 -11.83
N VAL A 62 -11.80 15.06 -10.73
CA VAL A 62 -12.82 14.29 -10.04
C VAL A 62 -13.59 15.27 -9.16
N ALA A 63 -14.91 15.33 -9.33
CA ALA A 63 -15.76 15.99 -8.35
C ALA A 63 -15.62 15.30 -6.99
N VAL A 64 -14.90 15.94 -6.07
CA VAL A 64 -14.75 15.51 -4.68
C VAL A 64 -15.91 16.09 -3.88
N SER A 65 -16.60 15.25 -3.12
CA SER A 65 -17.63 15.73 -2.17
C SER A 65 -16.95 16.57 -1.10
N ASN A 66 -17.48 17.79 -0.83
CA ASN A 66 -16.84 18.81 0.01
C ASN A 66 -16.51 18.38 1.47
N ASN A 67 -17.01 17.22 1.94
CA ASN A 67 -16.80 16.73 3.31
C ASN A 67 -16.07 15.38 3.39
N GLU A 68 -15.74 14.78 2.25
CA GLU A 68 -15.06 13.48 2.26
C GLU A 68 -13.55 13.67 2.46
N THR A 69 -12.99 12.91 3.39
CA THR A 69 -11.56 12.87 3.69
C THR A 69 -11.06 11.42 3.67
N ILE A 70 -9.74 11.24 3.48
CA ILE A 70 -9.12 9.90 3.61
C ILE A 70 -9.39 9.29 4.99
N ALA A 71 -9.43 10.12 6.04
CA ALA A 71 -9.79 9.71 7.39
C ALA A 71 -11.22 9.16 7.46
N SER A 72 -12.20 9.88 6.90
CA SER A 72 -13.59 9.42 6.88
C SER A 72 -13.76 8.10 6.11
N LEU A 73 -13.10 7.95 4.96
CA LEU A 73 -13.11 6.71 4.18
C LEU A 73 -12.51 5.54 4.94
N LEU A 74 -11.41 5.76 5.67
CA LEU A 74 -10.81 4.74 6.53
C LEU A 74 -11.74 4.32 7.67
N HIS A 75 -12.48 5.26 8.25
CA HIS A 75 -13.47 4.96 9.28
C HIS A 75 -14.66 4.16 8.74
N GLU A 76 -15.17 4.50 7.57
CA GLU A 76 -16.20 3.72 6.88
C GLU A 76 -15.74 2.30 6.58
N GLU A 77 -14.54 2.15 6.01
CA GLU A 77 -13.99 0.84 5.67
C GLU A 77 -13.73 0.00 6.94
N LYS A 78 -13.32 0.64 8.04
CA LYS A 78 -13.22 -0.04 9.33
C LYS A 78 -14.59 -0.53 9.82
N ASN A 79 -15.64 0.27 9.68
CA ASN A 79 -16.98 -0.13 10.09
C ASN A 79 -17.47 -1.33 9.26
N ARG A 80 -17.10 -1.41 7.97
CA ARG A 80 -17.40 -2.57 7.11
C ARG A 80 -16.58 -3.81 7.45
N ARG A 81 -15.26 -3.66 7.66
CA ARG A 81 -14.31 -4.79 7.84
C ARG A 81 -14.05 -5.19 9.29
N GLY A 82 -14.48 -4.38 10.25
CA GLY A 82 -14.39 -4.60 11.70
C GLY A 82 -13.06 -4.19 12.34
N THR A 83 -11.91 -4.25 11.65
CA THR A 83 -10.60 -3.97 12.29
C THR A 83 -9.60 -3.19 11.43
N TRP A 84 -8.83 -2.32 12.08
CA TRP A 84 -7.67 -1.63 11.47
C TRP A 84 -6.59 -2.59 11.00
N ARG A 85 -6.42 -3.74 11.69
CA ARG A 85 -5.41 -4.73 11.33
C ARG A 85 -5.68 -5.29 9.94
N ARG A 86 -6.95 -5.59 9.61
CA ARG A 86 -7.33 -6.13 8.31
C ARG A 86 -7.06 -5.14 7.18
N ILE A 87 -7.46 -3.88 7.35
CA ILE A 87 -7.17 -2.80 6.39
C ILE A 87 -5.66 -2.66 6.18
N ALA A 88 -4.88 -2.68 7.26
CA ALA A 88 -3.42 -2.58 7.20
C ALA A 88 -2.79 -3.75 6.44
N THR A 89 -3.24 -4.98 6.69
CA THR A 89 -2.78 -6.17 5.96
C THR A 89 -3.11 -6.09 4.48
N ASP A 90 -4.35 -5.75 4.13
CA ASP A 90 -4.82 -5.70 2.74
C ASP A 90 -4.14 -4.56 1.95
N ALA A 91 -3.82 -3.45 2.62
CA ALA A 91 -3.09 -2.32 2.02
C ALA A 91 -1.56 -2.54 2.01
N GLY A 92 -1.03 -3.58 2.67
CA GLY A 92 0.41 -3.76 2.85
C GLY A 92 1.06 -2.67 3.71
N MET A 93 0.32 -2.08 4.65
CA MET A 93 0.76 -0.95 5.49
C MET A 93 0.89 -1.34 6.98
N PRO A 94 1.73 -0.66 7.77
CA PRO A 94 1.74 -0.82 9.22
C PRO A 94 0.42 -0.37 9.86
N THR A 95 -0.15 -1.18 10.77
CA THR A 95 -1.39 -0.82 11.49
C THR A 95 -1.31 0.54 12.23
N PRO A 96 -0.20 0.93 12.89
CA PRO A 96 -0.09 2.26 13.49
C PRO A 96 -0.23 3.38 12.46
N ARG A 97 0.32 3.19 11.25
CA ARG A 97 0.26 4.20 10.19
C ARG A 97 -1.17 4.39 9.67
N VAL A 98 -1.91 3.29 9.49
CA VAL A 98 -3.35 3.37 9.12
C VAL A 98 -4.15 4.15 10.17
N ARG A 99 -3.84 3.99 11.46
CA ARG A 99 -4.52 4.76 12.53
C ARG A 99 -4.18 6.24 12.51
N GLN A 100 -2.94 6.60 12.22
CA GLN A 100 -2.52 7.99 12.04
C GLN A 100 -3.26 8.65 10.87
N LEU A 101 -3.37 7.96 9.74
CA LEU A 101 -4.14 8.44 8.58
C LEU A 101 -5.63 8.59 8.92
N ALA A 102 -6.19 7.64 9.70
CA ALA A 102 -7.56 7.75 10.20
C ALA A 102 -7.75 8.92 11.20
N ALA A 103 -6.69 9.36 11.87
CA ALA A 103 -6.70 10.53 12.73
C ALA A 103 -6.52 11.86 11.96
N GLY A 104 -6.39 11.81 10.63
CA GLY A 104 -6.25 12.99 9.79
C GLY A 104 -4.82 13.41 9.49
N GLU A 105 -3.83 12.52 9.65
CA GLU A 105 -2.49 12.80 9.13
C GLU A 105 -2.46 12.77 7.59
N HIS A 106 -1.56 13.57 7.00
CA HIS A 106 -1.41 13.69 5.56
C HIS A 106 -0.85 12.39 4.93
N PRO A 107 -1.57 11.77 3.97
CA PRO A 107 -1.10 10.58 3.25
C PRO A 107 -0.13 10.89 2.10
N THR A 108 0.92 10.07 1.95
CA THR A 108 1.83 10.14 0.80
C THR A 108 1.21 9.53 -0.47
N ASN A 109 1.79 9.77 -1.64
CA ASN A 109 1.31 9.16 -2.89
C ASN A 109 1.36 7.62 -2.86
N GLU A 110 2.43 7.05 -2.27
CA GLU A 110 2.55 5.59 -2.08
C GLU A 110 1.42 5.06 -1.21
N GLU A 111 1.07 5.79 -0.14
CA GLU A 111 -0.02 5.41 0.76
C GLU A 111 -1.37 5.52 0.05
N LEU A 112 -1.59 6.50 -0.81
CA LEU A 112 -2.81 6.57 -1.63
C LEU A 112 -2.92 5.41 -2.63
N VAL A 113 -1.79 4.98 -3.22
CA VAL A 113 -1.77 3.79 -4.08
C VAL A 113 -2.15 2.55 -3.28
N ALA A 114 -1.53 2.36 -2.11
CA ALA A 114 -1.82 1.25 -1.21
C ALA A 114 -3.29 1.26 -0.75
N LEU A 115 -3.84 2.43 -0.42
CA LEU A 115 -5.22 2.56 0.04
C LEU A 115 -6.25 2.33 -1.08
N SER A 116 -5.91 2.62 -2.34
CA SER A 116 -6.82 2.41 -3.48
C SER A 116 -7.19 0.94 -3.74
N SER A 117 -6.40 -0.03 -3.25
CA SER A 117 -6.76 -1.45 -3.33
C SER A 117 -7.73 -1.90 -2.23
N VAL A 118 -8.01 -1.05 -1.23
CA VAL A 118 -8.78 -1.42 -0.05
C VAL A 118 -10.00 -0.53 0.14
N LEU A 119 -9.88 0.78 -0.12
CA LEU A 119 -10.95 1.74 0.11
C LEU A 119 -12.02 1.64 -0.96
N THR A 120 -13.27 1.62 -0.51
CA THR A 120 -14.45 1.58 -1.37
C THR A 120 -15.42 2.71 -1.03
N ARG A 121 -16.00 3.35 -2.05
CA ARG A 121 -17.11 4.32 -1.93
C ARG A 121 -18.35 3.67 -2.50
N ASP A 122 -19.43 3.59 -1.72
CA ASP A 122 -20.69 2.97 -2.15
C ASP A 122 -20.51 1.57 -2.76
N ALA A 123 -19.64 0.76 -2.14
CA ALA A 123 -19.22 -0.58 -2.58
C ALA A 123 -18.44 -0.64 -3.92
N GLN A 124 -18.02 0.50 -4.47
CA GLN A 124 -17.12 0.59 -5.63
C GLN A 124 -15.68 0.92 -5.20
N PRO A 125 -14.64 0.31 -5.81
CA PRO A 125 -13.25 0.68 -5.56
C PRO A 125 -12.98 2.15 -5.87
N ILE A 126 -12.24 2.84 -4.99
CA ILE A 126 -11.83 4.23 -5.21
C ILE A 126 -10.46 4.24 -5.90
N SER A 127 -10.35 4.94 -7.02
CA SER A 127 -9.09 5.03 -7.75
C SER A 127 -8.04 5.87 -6.99
N THR A 128 -6.76 5.66 -7.32
CA THR A 128 -5.67 6.48 -6.77
C THR A 128 -5.82 7.97 -7.10
N SER A 129 -6.30 8.30 -8.31
CA SER A 129 -6.53 9.71 -8.71
C SER A 129 -7.64 10.36 -7.88
N GLN A 130 -8.71 9.62 -7.58
CA GLN A 130 -9.78 10.08 -6.69
C GLN A 130 -9.26 10.31 -5.26
N LEU A 131 -8.49 9.36 -4.71
CA LEU A 131 -7.89 9.52 -3.38
C LEU A 131 -6.91 10.71 -3.33
N LYS A 132 -6.17 10.96 -4.41
CA LYS A 132 -5.30 12.13 -4.55
C LYS A 132 -6.12 13.42 -4.52
N ALA A 133 -7.19 13.51 -5.32
CA ALA A 133 -8.08 14.68 -5.31
C ALA A 133 -8.68 14.94 -3.92
N ILE A 134 -9.14 13.89 -3.22
CA ILE A 134 -9.66 14.01 -1.85
C ILE A 134 -8.61 14.57 -0.89
N ARG A 135 -7.39 14.01 -0.91
CA ARG A 135 -6.29 14.51 -0.09
C ARG A 135 -6.00 15.96 -0.39
N ASP A 136 -5.87 16.29 -1.68
CA ASP A 136 -5.49 17.60 -2.16
C ASP A 136 -6.52 18.68 -1.78
N CYS A 137 -7.82 18.34 -1.76
CA CYS A 137 -8.88 19.17 -1.20
C CYS A 137 -8.82 19.30 0.33
N THR A 138 -8.45 18.24 1.04
CA THR A 138 -8.38 18.21 2.51
C THR A 138 -7.14 18.95 3.06
N PHE A 139 -6.03 18.97 2.30
CA PHE A 139 -4.74 19.54 2.71
C PHE A 139 -4.20 20.56 1.69
N PRO A 140 -4.91 21.67 1.41
CA PRO A 140 -4.54 22.60 0.35
C PRO A 140 -3.19 23.29 0.56
N ASN A 141 -2.78 23.50 1.83
CA ASN A 141 -1.54 24.20 2.19
C ASN A 141 -0.30 23.28 2.27
N GLN A 142 -0.45 21.98 2.03
CA GLN A 142 0.65 21.00 2.08
C GLN A 142 1.03 20.45 0.69
N MET A 143 0.49 21.05 -0.37
CA MET A 143 1.00 20.89 -1.72
C MET A 143 2.45 21.41 -1.77
N PRO A 144 3.37 20.76 -2.51
CA PRO A 144 4.56 21.47 -2.95
C PRO A 144 4.06 22.68 -3.76
N SER A 145 4.18 23.86 -3.18
CA SER A 145 3.77 25.11 -3.80
C SER A 145 4.31 25.14 -5.22
N ASN A 146 3.41 25.05 -6.20
CA ASN A 146 3.73 25.33 -7.58
C ASN A 146 3.89 26.85 -7.67
N THR A 147 4.97 27.36 -7.07
CA THR A 147 5.39 28.76 -7.10
C THR A 147 6.06 28.98 -8.46
N SER A 148 5.29 28.80 -9.52
CA SER A 148 5.61 29.36 -10.82
C SER A 148 4.69 30.53 -11.05
N GLN A 149 5.33 31.70 -11.17
CA GLN A 149 4.86 32.95 -11.77
C GLN A 149 4.09 33.93 -10.88
N ARG A 150 4.84 34.91 -10.37
CA ARG A 150 4.63 36.34 -10.73
C ARG A 150 5.84 37.17 -10.29
N THR A 151 6.71 37.47 -11.25
CA THR A 151 7.12 38.81 -11.73
C THR A 151 8.24 38.63 -12.74
#